data_AF-A0A955ZXW8-F1
#
_entry.id   AF-A0A955ZXW8-F1
#
_cell.length_a   1.000
_cell.length_b   1.000
_cell.length_c   1.000
_cell.angle_alpha   90.00
_cell.angle_beta   90.00
_cell.angle_gamma   90.00
#
_symmetry.space_group_name_H-M   'P 1'
#
loop_
_entity.id
_entity.type
_entity.pdbx_description
1 polymer ?
#
loop_
_entity_poly.entity_id
_entity_poly.type
_entity_poly.pdbx_seq_one_letter_code
_entity_poly.pdbx_strand_id
1 'polypeptide(L)'
;AFWNSLRHVKPLSIGFNCALGAAQMRPYVAEVSRIADAMISAYPNAGLRNAFGEYDETPVQTAGHLGAWAKDGLVNIVGGCCGTTPDHIRAIAAAVKGLKPRSIPTVPKKMRLSGLEPFALAS
;
A
#
# COMPACT_ATOMS: atom_id res chain seq x y z
N ALA A 1 15.24 2.16 -3.42
CA ALA A 1 16.01 0.95 -3.78
C ALA A 1 15.10 -0.22 -4.12
N PHE A 2 14.26 -0.68 -3.18
CA PHE A 2 13.42 -1.89 -3.30
C PHE A 2 12.65 -2.05 -4.63
N TRP A 3 11.97 -1.01 -5.12
CA TRP A 3 11.26 -1.13 -6.39
C TRP A 3 12.21 -1.37 -7.59
N ASN A 4 13.38 -0.74 -7.61
CA ASN A 4 14.37 -0.96 -8.66
C ASN A 4 14.89 -2.40 -8.66
N SER A 5 15.03 -3.04 -7.49
CA SER A 5 15.50 -4.42 -7.42
C SER A 5 14.47 -5.42 -7.92
N LEU A 6 13.17 -5.13 -7.83
CA LEU A 6 12.12 -6.09 -8.19
C LEU A 6 11.41 -5.82 -9.51
N ARG A 7 11.40 -4.59 -10.03
CA ARG A 7 10.60 -4.25 -11.24
C ARG A 7 10.83 -5.16 -12.46
N HIS A 8 12.02 -5.74 -12.57
CA HIS A 8 12.39 -6.64 -13.67
C HIS A 8 11.53 -7.90 -13.74
N VAL A 9 10.94 -8.35 -12.63
CA VAL A 9 10.07 -9.54 -12.59
C VAL A 9 8.66 -9.28 -13.16
N LYS A 10 8.33 -8.01 -13.46
CA LYS A 10 7.02 -7.58 -13.97
C LYS A 10 5.85 -8.14 -13.14
N PRO A 11 5.83 -7.88 -11.81
CA PRO A 11 4.81 -8.44 -10.96
C PRO A 11 3.44 -7.86 -11.30
N LEU A 12 2.37 -8.64 -11.08
CA LEU A 12 1.00 -8.11 -11.17
C LEU A 12 0.82 -6.95 -10.20
N SER A 13 1.27 -7.12 -8.96
CA SER A 13 1.21 -6.10 -7.91
C SER A 13 2.43 -6.11 -7.00
N ILE A 14 2.70 -4.97 -6.38
CA ILE A 14 3.68 -4.80 -5.31
C ILE A 14 3.09 -3.97 -4.18
N GLY A 15 3.53 -4.18 -2.95
CA GLY A 15 3.24 -3.25 -1.87
C GLY A 15 3.54 -3.85 -0.51
N PHE A 16 2.65 -3.62 0.45
CA PHE A 16 2.97 -3.73 1.86
C PHE A 16 1.94 -4.54 2.62
N ASN A 17 2.39 -5.32 3.60
CA ASN A 17 1.53 -5.96 4.58
C ASN A 17 2.18 -5.94 5.95
N CYS A 18 1.36 -6.00 7.00
CA CYS A 18 1.80 -6.07 8.40
C CYS A 18 2.66 -4.87 8.83
N ALA A 19 3.40 -5.04 9.94
CA ALA A 19 4.27 -4.10 10.65
C ALA A 19 3.60 -2.81 11.16
N LEU A 20 2.75 -2.18 10.37
CA LEU A 20 2.17 -0.87 10.58
C LEU A 20 0.64 -0.92 10.46
N GLY A 21 -0.02 0.01 11.18
CA GLY A 21 -1.39 0.38 10.92
C GLY A 21 -1.53 1.24 9.66
N ALA A 22 -2.77 1.49 9.24
CA ALA A 22 -3.03 2.23 8.00
C ALA A 22 -2.50 3.67 8.07
N ALA A 23 -2.65 4.37 9.19
CA ALA A 23 -2.15 5.74 9.32
C ALA A 23 -0.62 5.83 9.06
N GLN A 24 0.16 4.92 9.64
CA GLN A 24 1.64 4.93 9.54
C GLN A 24 2.14 4.35 8.21
N MET A 25 1.40 3.44 7.59
CA MET A 25 1.78 2.82 6.32
C MET A 25 1.60 3.78 5.13
N ARG A 26 0.72 4.78 5.24
CA ARG A 26 0.31 5.67 4.14
C ARG A 26 1.48 6.34 3.40
N PRO A 27 2.51 6.92 4.06
CA PRO A 27 3.60 7.59 3.34
C PRO A 27 4.38 6.63 2.43
N TYR A 28 4.59 5.39 2.85
CA TYR A 28 5.29 4.37 2.06
C TYR A 28 4.47 3.93 0.85
N VAL A 29 3.15 3.76 1.03
CA VAL A 29 2.22 3.47 -0.07
C VAL A 29 2.23 4.61 -1.08
N ALA A 30 2.20 5.87 -0.63
CA ALA A 30 2.23 7.03 -1.51
C ALA A 30 3.52 7.09 -2.34
N GLU A 31 4.68 6.84 -1.73
CA GLU A 31 5.95 6.87 -2.45
C GLU A 31 6.06 5.75 -3.49
N VAL A 32 5.69 4.51 -3.14
CA VAL A 32 5.71 3.40 -4.11
C VAL A 32 4.66 3.60 -5.21
N SER A 33 3.49 4.12 -4.86
CA SER A 33 2.44 4.50 -5.83
C SER A 33 2.93 5.49 -6.88
N ARG A 34 3.87 6.38 -6.54
CA ARG A 34 4.42 7.34 -7.50
C ARG A 34 5.35 6.69 -8.53
N ILE A 35 6.08 5.64 -8.14
CA ILE A 35 7.20 5.11 -8.93
C ILE A 35 6.98 3.73 -9.56
N ALA A 36 6.00 2.96 -9.06
CA ALA A 36 5.78 1.59 -9.52
C ALA A 36 5.02 1.52 -10.84
N ASP A 37 5.56 0.82 -11.84
CA ASP A 37 4.87 0.47 -13.09
C ASP A 37 4.05 -0.85 -12.96
N ALA A 38 3.63 -1.18 -11.74
CA ALA A 38 2.77 -2.32 -11.39
C ALA A 38 1.58 -1.85 -10.52
N MET A 39 0.60 -2.73 -10.28
CA MET A 39 -0.48 -2.45 -9.33
C MET A 39 0.06 -2.33 -7.90
N ILE A 40 -0.60 -1.52 -7.07
CA ILE A 40 -0.27 -1.38 -5.65
C ILE A 40 -1.24 -2.18 -4.79
N SER A 41 -0.70 -3.04 -3.93
CA SER A 41 -1.47 -3.79 -2.94
C SER A 41 -1.09 -3.40 -1.51
N ALA A 42 -2.05 -3.17 -0.63
CA ALA A 42 -1.75 -2.83 0.77
C ALA A 42 -2.69 -3.53 1.77
N TYR A 43 -2.09 -4.14 2.80
CA TYR A 43 -2.77 -4.91 3.84
C TYR A 43 -2.25 -4.49 5.23
N PRO A 44 -2.63 -3.31 5.74
CA PRO A 44 -2.19 -2.87 7.06
C PRO A 44 -2.80 -3.73 8.18
N ASN A 45 -2.18 -3.66 9.35
CA ASN A 45 -2.79 -4.16 10.59
C ASN A 45 -3.99 -3.28 11.00
N ALA A 46 -4.84 -3.78 11.90
CA ALA A 46 -5.85 -2.96 12.58
C ALA A 46 -5.19 -2.05 13.64
N GLY A 47 -4.38 -1.11 13.17
CA GLY A 47 -3.54 -0.24 13.99
C GLY A 47 -2.20 -0.84 14.38
N LEU A 48 -1.47 -0.13 15.23
CA LEU A 48 -0.26 -0.66 15.88
C LEU A 48 -0.67 -1.57 17.04
N ARG A 49 0.19 -2.55 17.37
CA ARG A 49 0.00 -3.34 18.59
C ARG A 49 0.09 -2.43 19.81
N ASN A 50 -0.87 -2.56 20.71
CA ASN A 50 -0.83 -1.88 22.00
C ASN A 50 0.14 -2.59 22.98
N ALA A 51 0.28 -2.07 24.20
CA ALA A 51 1.16 -2.62 25.23
C ALA A 51 0.79 -4.05 25.67
N PHE A 52 -0.44 -4.49 25.42
CA PHE A 52 -0.93 -5.86 25.67
C PHE A 52 -0.77 -6.78 24.46
N GLY A 53 -0.23 -6.26 23.35
CA GLY A 53 -0.06 -7.00 22.10
C GLY A 53 -1.33 -7.14 21.26
N GLU A 54 -2.38 -6.39 21.59
CA GLU A 54 -3.68 -6.40 20.90
C GLU A 54 -3.77 -5.28 19.85
N TYR A 55 -4.84 -5.30 19.06
CA TYR A 55 -5.12 -4.35 17.99
C TYR A 55 -6.45 -3.64 18.24
N ASP A 56 -6.39 -2.31 18.41
CA ASP A 56 -7.51 -1.51 18.90
C ASP A 56 -8.30 -0.79 17.79
N GLU A 57 -7.78 -0.71 16.55
CA GLU A 57 -8.54 -0.05 15.49
C GLU A 57 -9.78 -0.86 15.15
N THR A 58 -10.90 -0.15 15.07
CA THR A 58 -12.19 -0.70 14.68
C THR A 58 -12.30 -0.88 13.16
N PRO A 59 -13.25 -1.70 12.67
CA PRO A 59 -13.54 -1.82 11.24
C PRO A 59 -13.73 -0.49 10.53
N VAL A 60 -14.42 0.47 11.17
CA VAL A 60 -14.72 1.79 10.60
C VAL A 60 -13.45 2.65 10.49
N GLN A 61 -12.58 2.61 11.49
CA GLN A 61 -11.33 3.37 11.47
C GLN A 61 -10.39 2.87 10.37
N THR A 62 -10.12 1.56 10.33
CA THR A 62 -9.27 0.97 9.30
C THR A 62 -9.88 1.22 7.91
N ALA A 63 -11.17 0.96 7.72
CA ALA A 63 -11.84 1.21 6.43
C ALA A 63 -11.82 2.68 6.00
N GLY A 64 -11.95 3.61 6.95
CA GLY A 64 -11.85 5.05 6.68
C GLY A 64 -10.49 5.44 6.08
N HIS A 65 -9.40 4.92 6.65
CA HIS A 65 -8.05 5.14 6.11
C HIS A 65 -7.89 4.56 4.70
N LEU A 66 -8.31 3.31 4.48
CA LEU A 66 -8.17 2.64 3.19
C LEU A 66 -9.07 3.26 2.12
N GLY A 67 -10.26 3.72 2.50
CA GLY A 67 -11.16 4.48 1.64
C GLY A 67 -10.52 5.80 1.19
N ALA A 68 -9.82 6.51 2.08
CA ALA A 68 -9.08 7.71 1.72
C ALA A 68 -7.95 7.39 0.72
N TRP A 69 -7.18 6.32 0.93
CA TRP A 69 -6.14 5.90 -0.02
C TRP A 69 -6.68 5.60 -1.41
N ALA A 70 -7.82 4.92 -1.48
CA ALA A 70 -8.47 4.60 -2.74
C ALA A 70 -8.99 5.87 -3.43
N LYS A 71 -9.59 6.82 -2.69
CA LYS A 71 -10.00 8.14 -3.23
C LYS A 71 -8.82 8.93 -3.78
N ASP A 72 -7.68 8.88 -3.10
CA ASP A 72 -6.44 9.53 -3.50
C ASP A 72 -5.71 8.80 -4.64
N GLY A 73 -6.28 7.69 -5.15
CA GLY A 73 -5.71 6.93 -6.27
C GLY A 73 -4.38 6.27 -5.95
N LEU A 74 -4.15 5.85 -4.70
CA LEU A 74 -2.87 5.30 -4.26
C LEU A 74 -2.76 3.78 -4.40
N VAL A 75 -3.90 3.08 -4.46
CA VAL A 75 -3.97 1.62 -4.33
C VAL A 75 -4.82 1.01 -5.44
N ASN A 76 -4.52 -0.25 -5.76
CA ASN A 76 -5.29 -1.09 -6.68
C ASN A 76 -5.98 -2.23 -5.94
N ILE A 77 -5.33 -2.78 -4.92
CA ILE A 77 -5.80 -3.90 -4.12
C ILE A 77 -5.63 -3.53 -2.64
N VAL A 78 -6.67 -3.74 -1.84
CA VAL A 78 -6.61 -3.50 -0.40
C VAL A 78 -7.22 -4.65 0.37
N GLY A 79 -6.73 -4.84 1.59
CA GLY A 79 -7.29 -5.79 2.55
C GLY A 79 -6.76 -5.51 3.95
N GLY A 80 -6.67 -6.55 4.76
CA GLY A 80 -6.20 -6.47 6.14
C GLY A 80 -5.14 -7.50 6.47
N CYS A 81 -4.33 -7.22 7.48
CA CYS A 81 -3.35 -8.15 8.07
C CYS A 81 -3.69 -8.42 9.54
N CYS A 82 -2.72 -8.37 10.46
CA CYS A 82 -2.95 -8.72 11.86
C CYS A 82 -3.97 -7.78 12.53
N GLY A 83 -4.85 -8.36 13.36
CA GLY A 83 -5.93 -7.64 14.04
C GLY A 83 -7.17 -7.40 13.19
N THR A 84 -7.07 -7.53 11.85
CA THR A 84 -8.26 -7.39 11.00
C THR A 84 -9.15 -8.63 11.07
N THR A 85 -10.45 -8.40 11.00
CA THR A 85 -11.50 -9.43 11.12
C THR A 85 -12.41 -9.42 9.88
N PRO A 86 -13.35 -10.38 9.72
CA PRO A 86 -14.32 -10.32 8.65
C PRO A 86 -15.14 -9.01 8.62
N ASP A 87 -15.40 -8.38 9.77
CA ASP A 87 -16.06 -7.07 9.84
C ASP A 87 -15.18 -5.96 9.25
N HIS A 88 -13.86 -6.00 9.49
CA HIS A 88 -12.92 -5.08 8.86
C HIS A 88 -12.97 -5.24 7.34
N ILE A 89 -12.92 -6.47 6.83
CA ILE A 89 -12.95 -6.74 5.39
C ILE A 89 -14.25 -6.24 4.76
N ARG A 90 -15.40 -6.44 5.41
CA ARG A 90 -16.70 -5.89 4.96
C ARG A 90 -16.67 -4.36 4.90
N ALA A 91 -16.18 -3.71 5.96
CA ALA A 91 -16.10 -2.26 6.02
C ALA A 91 -15.15 -1.69 4.96
N ILE A 92 -13.97 -2.31 4.77
CA ILE A 92 -13.00 -1.94 3.74
C ILE A 92 -13.63 -2.06 2.34
N ALA A 93 -14.26 -3.20 2.04
CA ALA A 93 -14.91 -3.43 0.76
C ALA A 93 -16.00 -2.39 0.49
N ALA A 94 -16.81 -2.04 1.49
CA ALA A 94 -17.82 -0.99 1.37
C ALA A 94 -17.19 0.40 1.13
N ALA A 95 -16.11 0.74 1.85
CA ALA A 95 -15.45 2.04 1.75
C ALA A 95 -14.77 2.29 0.40
N VAL A 96 -14.33 1.24 -0.29
CA VAL A 96 -13.68 1.35 -1.62
C VAL A 96 -14.61 1.07 -2.78
N LYS A 97 -15.86 0.65 -2.53
CA LYS A 97 -16.83 0.29 -3.57
C LYS A 97 -17.10 1.49 -4.49
N GLY A 98 -17.00 1.26 -5.79
CA GLY A 98 -17.27 2.27 -6.81
C GLY A 98 -16.15 3.28 -7.05
N LEU A 99 -15.06 3.23 -6.28
CA LEU A 99 -13.89 4.05 -6.53
C LEU A 99 -13.04 3.45 -7.66
N LYS A 100 -12.40 4.32 -8.44
CA LYS A 100 -11.48 3.88 -9.49
C LYS A 100 -10.16 3.43 -8.87
N PRO A 101 -9.63 2.25 -9.25
CA PRO A 101 -8.28 1.86 -8.87
C PRO A 101 -7.23 2.87 -9.38
N ARG A 102 -6.08 2.92 -8.71
CA ARG A 102 -4.91 3.69 -9.16
C ARG A 102 -4.56 3.41 -10.62
N SER A 103 -4.35 4.47 -11.40
CA SER A 103 -3.76 4.36 -12.74
C SER A 103 -2.27 4.02 -12.66
N ILE A 104 -1.84 3.00 -13.41
CA ILE A 104 -0.43 2.61 -13.45
C ILE A 104 0.34 3.64 -14.30
N PRO A 105 1.38 4.30 -13.77
CA PRO A 105 2.14 5.31 -14.49
C PRO A 105 3.03 4.67 -15.57
N THR A 106 3.28 5.43 -16.63
CA THR A 106 4.34 5.11 -17.58
C THR A 106 5.66 5.65 -17.04
N VAL A 107 6.63 4.75 -16.81
CA VAL A 107 7.93 5.12 -16.24
C VAL A 107 8.99 5.22 -17.35
N PRO A 108 9.71 6.36 -17.49
CA PRO A 108 10.75 6.50 -18.50
C PRO A 108 11.87 5.46 -18.35
N LYS A 109 12.37 4.93 -19.45
CA LYS A 109 13.54 4.03 -19.45
C LYS A 109 14.79 4.82 -19.05
N LYS A 110 15.44 4.41 -17.97
CA LYS A 110 16.70 4.96 -17.46
C LYS A 110 17.49 3.83 -16.79
N MET A 111 18.82 3.95 -16.76
CA MET A 111 19.63 3.09 -15.91
C MET A 111 19.29 3.40 -14.44
N ARG A 112 18.78 2.39 -13.74
CA ARG A 112 18.40 2.46 -12.34
C ARG A 112 19.06 1.32 -11.60
N LEU A 113 19.77 1.64 -10.53
CA LEU A 113 20.47 0.69 -9.68
C LEU A 113 19.79 0.62 -8.31
N SER A 114 20.02 -0.49 -7.62
CA SER A 114 19.54 -0.74 -6.27
C SER A 114 20.72 -1.04 -5.36
N GLY A 115 20.76 -0.43 -4.19
CA GLY A 115 21.66 -0.71 -3.08
C GLY A 115 20.97 -0.35 -1.77
N LEU A 116 21.67 0.26 -0.81
CA LEU A 116 21.01 0.88 0.36
C LEU A 116 20.05 2.00 -0.09
N GLU A 117 20.45 2.77 -1.09
CA GLU A 117 19.68 3.87 -1.68
C GLU A 117 19.37 3.58 -3.17
N PRO A 118 18.28 4.15 -3.72
CA PRO A 118 18.07 4.11 -5.17
C PRO A 118 19.07 5.04 -5.87
N PHE A 119 19.67 4.56 -6.97
CA PHE A 119 20.41 5.43 -7.89
C PHE A 119 19.73 5.43 -9.26
N ALA A 120 19.61 6.60 -9.87
CA ALA A 120 19.17 6.76 -11.24
C ALA A 120 20.15 7.66 -11.98
N LEU A 121 20.71 7.17 -13.09
CA LEU A 121 21.62 7.98 -13.90
C LEU A 121 20.85 9.18 -14.46
N ALA A 122 21.36 10.39 -14.18
CA ALA A 122 20.87 11.61 -14.81
C ALA A 122 21.30 11.61 -16.27
N SER A 123 20.36 11.91 -17.16
CA SER A 123 20.61 12.15 -18.58
C SER A 123 21.27 13.50 -18.79
#